data_AF-A0A9N9HXR6-F1
#
_entry.id   AF-A0A9N9HXR6-F1
#
_cell.length_a   1.000
_cell.length_b   1.000
_cell.length_c   1.000
_cell.angle_alpha   90.00
_cell.angle_beta   90.00
_cell.angle_gamma   90.00
#
_symmetry.space_group_name_H-M   'P 1'
#
loop_
_entity.id
_entity.type
_entity.pdbx_description
1 polymer ?
#
loop_
_entity_poly.entity_id
_entity_poly.type
_entity_poly.pdbx_seq_one_letter_code
_entity_poly.pdbx_strand_id
1 'polypeptide(L)'
;MPSKKEEKKHSKSEQENHQQKAKETNQLQTSTSRKTLRRLRNQQQIEKMSSKIAKECHRLNIKFLDREFDLSEYYSCLYNFCKVTYTSINDIKRISKLFKDAKFYADGVSPGDVQQGMKIDDCCFLSAVSTCTNISGVIETICVERDEQVGVYGFIFFKDGDWVSTIVDDQLFIWTDVENNTSTISAASCKDPNETWLPLLEKEYAKIHGDYKSIEGGTISHALEDLTGSVSTDYATSEILDTDRLWKKDFLNVNRSLLAEPDLEKTKELLDEHAYSILDATEYQGTKLVKIRNQWGKTEWAGDWSDGSELWTSESMAALNHRFGDDGIFLDLL
;
A
#
# COMPACT_ATOMS: atom_id res chain seq x y z
N MET A 1 -42.48 5.84 38.89
CA MET A 1 -42.51 4.53 38.19
C MET A 1 -42.88 4.79 36.75
N PRO A 2 -42.02 4.50 35.77
CA PRO A 2 -42.38 4.64 34.36
C PRO A 2 -43.58 3.74 34.04
N SER A 3 -44.46 4.19 33.15
CA SER A 3 -45.69 3.44 32.87
C SER A 3 -45.36 2.18 32.06
N LYS A 4 -46.04 1.05 32.32
CA LYS A 4 -45.90 -0.21 31.55
C LYS A 4 -46.05 -0.06 30.02
N LYS A 5 -46.55 1.08 29.52
CA LYS A 5 -46.64 1.43 28.10
C LYS A 5 -45.33 2.00 27.53
N GLU A 6 -44.54 2.71 28.32
CA GLU A 6 -43.25 3.27 27.90
C GLU A 6 -42.17 2.19 27.82
N GLU A 7 -42.11 1.28 28.79
CA GLU A 7 -41.22 0.11 28.75
C GLU A 7 -41.49 -0.79 27.54
N LYS A 8 -42.77 -0.99 27.18
CA LYS A 8 -43.15 -1.76 25.98
C LYS A 8 -42.81 -1.06 24.67
N LYS A 9 -42.83 0.27 24.60
CA LYS A 9 -42.42 1.02 23.41
C LYS A 9 -40.89 0.98 23.23
N HIS A 10 -40.14 1.12 24.32
CA HIS A 10 -38.69 1.07 24.29
C HIS A 10 -38.17 -0.32 23.90
N SER A 11 -38.72 -1.38 24.50
CA SER A 11 -38.40 -2.77 24.16
C SER A 11 -38.70 -3.11 22.70
N LYS A 12 -39.76 -2.53 22.11
CA LYS A 12 -40.13 -2.76 20.71
C LYS A 12 -39.19 -2.03 19.75
N SER A 13 -38.76 -0.80 20.06
CA SER A 13 -37.77 -0.07 19.26
C SER A 13 -36.38 -0.71 19.32
N GLU A 14 -36.00 -1.28 20.47
CA GLU A 14 -34.74 -2.03 20.61
C GLU A 14 -34.74 -3.31 19.78
N GLN A 15 -35.86 -4.05 19.77
CA GLN A 15 -36.03 -5.24 18.94
C GLN A 15 -36.01 -4.93 17.44
N GLU A 16 -36.63 -3.82 17.01
CA GLU A 16 -36.60 -3.35 15.62
C GLU A 16 -35.17 -2.93 15.20
N ASN A 17 -34.43 -2.21 16.05
CA ASN A 17 -33.02 -1.87 15.83
C ASN A 17 -32.12 -3.12 15.74
N HIS A 18 -32.34 -4.12 16.60
CA HIS A 18 -31.60 -5.38 16.55
C HIS A 18 -31.87 -6.16 15.26
N GLN A 19 -33.11 -6.21 14.79
CA GLN A 19 -33.45 -6.87 13.52
C GLN A 19 -32.88 -6.14 12.30
N GLN A 20 -32.83 -4.79 12.33
CA GLN A 20 -32.24 -3.99 11.26
C GLN A 20 -30.72 -4.23 11.17
N LYS A 21 -30.01 -4.16 12.30
CA LYS A 21 -28.56 -4.49 12.36
C LYS A 21 -28.25 -5.90 11.89
N ALA A 22 -29.08 -6.89 12.24
CA ALA A 22 -28.90 -8.27 11.79
C ALA A 22 -29.07 -8.43 10.27
N LYS A 23 -30.00 -7.69 9.65
CA LYS A 23 -30.16 -7.67 8.19
C LYS A 23 -28.98 -7.02 7.49
N GLU A 24 -28.50 -5.89 8.01
CA GLU A 24 -27.31 -5.19 7.48
C GLU A 24 -26.06 -6.08 7.59
N THR A 25 -25.88 -6.77 8.73
CA THR A 25 -24.76 -7.71 8.93
C THR A 25 -24.81 -8.87 7.94
N ASN A 26 -25.99 -9.47 7.70
CA ASN A 26 -26.16 -10.55 6.73
C ASN A 26 -25.90 -10.07 5.29
N GLN A 27 -26.33 -8.86 4.94
CA GLN A 27 -26.07 -8.26 3.63
C GLN A 27 -24.57 -7.99 3.43
N LEU A 28 -23.88 -7.49 4.46
CA LEU A 28 -22.44 -7.27 4.44
C LEU A 28 -21.69 -8.60 4.26
N GLN A 29 -22.06 -9.65 5.01
CA GLN A 29 -21.46 -10.97 4.87
C GLN A 29 -21.67 -11.57 3.47
N THR A 30 -22.85 -11.38 2.87
CA THR A 30 -23.11 -11.84 1.49
C THR A 30 -22.38 -11.01 0.45
N SER A 31 -22.20 -9.70 0.63
CA SER A 31 -21.44 -8.86 -0.29
C SER A 31 -19.94 -9.19 -0.23
N THR A 32 -19.38 -9.34 0.97
CA THR A 32 -18.00 -9.79 1.18
C THR A 32 -17.75 -11.15 0.52
N SER A 33 -18.65 -12.12 0.72
CA SER A 33 -18.53 -13.45 0.09
C SER A 33 -18.54 -13.37 -1.44
N ARG A 34 -19.36 -12.48 -2.03
CA ARG A 34 -19.39 -12.25 -3.48
C ARG A 34 -18.11 -11.60 -4.00
N LYS A 35 -17.59 -10.58 -3.30
CA LYS A 35 -16.32 -9.93 -3.64
C LYS A 35 -15.17 -10.96 -3.65
N THR A 36 -15.07 -11.80 -2.63
CA THR A 36 -14.06 -12.86 -2.55
C THR A 36 -14.17 -13.86 -3.70
N LEU A 37 -15.38 -14.33 -4.03
CA LEU A 37 -15.60 -15.25 -5.14
C LEU A 37 -15.24 -14.65 -6.51
N ARG A 38 -15.51 -13.35 -6.71
CA ARG A 38 -15.11 -12.65 -7.94
C ARG A 38 -13.60 -12.53 -8.04
N ARG A 39 -12.91 -12.18 -6.95
CA ARG A 39 -11.44 -12.15 -6.91
C ARG A 39 -10.83 -13.48 -7.34
N LEU A 40 -11.33 -14.59 -6.79
CA LEU A 40 -10.86 -15.94 -7.15
C LEU A 40 -11.07 -16.29 -8.63
N ARG A 41 -12.18 -15.84 -9.23
CA ARG A 41 -12.42 -16.03 -10.67
C ARG A 41 -11.44 -15.22 -11.51
N ASN A 42 -11.21 -13.98 -11.13
CA ASN A 42 -10.25 -13.08 -11.77
C ASN A 42 -8.82 -13.63 -11.69
N GLN A 43 -8.44 -14.20 -10.55
CA GLN A 43 -7.19 -14.95 -10.37
C GLN A 43 -7.05 -16.10 -11.36
N GLN A 44 -8.08 -16.95 -11.50
CA GLN A 44 -8.02 -18.03 -12.49
C GLN A 44 -7.97 -17.52 -13.94
N GLN A 45 -8.52 -16.34 -14.22
CA GLN A 45 -8.46 -15.74 -15.54
C GLN A 45 -7.04 -15.23 -15.85
N ILE A 46 -6.42 -14.52 -14.90
CA ILE A 46 -5.07 -13.97 -15.08
C ILE A 46 -4.02 -15.07 -15.21
N GLU A 47 -4.12 -16.14 -14.42
CA GLU A 47 -3.26 -17.32 -14.52
C GLU A 47 -3.32 -17.93 -15.93
N LYS A 48 -4.53 -18.12 -16.48
CA LYS A 48 -4.72 -18.66 -17.83
C LYS A 48 -4.18 -17.74 -18.91
N MET A 49 -4.45 -16.43 -18.78
CA MET A 49 -4.02 -15.44 -19.76
C MET A 49 -2.50 -15.30 -19.78
N SER A 50 -1.89 -15.10 -18.62
CA SER A 50 -0.43 -15.01 -18.45
C SER A 50 0.26 -16.27 -18.97
N SER A 51 -0.21 -17.47 -18.59
CA SER A 51 0.36 -18.73 -19.09
C SER A 51 0.30 -18.85 -20.62
N LYS A 52 -0.78 -18.38 -21.26
CA LYS A 52 -0.91 -18.40 -22.72
C LYS A 52 0.07 -17.43 -23.38
N ILE A 53 0.20 -16.21 -22.83
CA ILE A 53 1.13 -15.20 -23.33
C ILE A 53 2.57 -15.67 -23.17
N ALA A 54 2.93 -16.15 -21.97
CA ALA A 54 4.25 -16.68 -21.68
C ALA A 54 4.63 -17.82 -22.63
N LYS A 55 3.75 -18.80 -22.85
CA LYS A 55 3.98 -19.89 -23.82
C LYS A 55 4.29 -19.37 -25.22
N GLU A 56 3.57 -18.36 -25.68
CA GLU A 56 3.79 -17.79 -27.01
C GLU A 56 5.10 -17.00 -27.08
N CYS A 57 5.42 -16.23 -26.04
CA CYS A 57 6.70 -15.52 -25.88
C CYS A 57 7.89 -16.48 -25.90
N HIS A 58 7.81 -17.58 -25.14
CA HIS A 58 8.82 -18.66 -25.16
C HIS A 58 8.94 -19.30 -26.55
N ARG A 59 7.81 -19.60 -27.21
CA ARG A 59 7.79 -20.20 -28.56
C ARG A 59 8.47 -19.30 -29.60
N LEU A 60 8.26 -17.99 -29.49
CA LEU A 60 8.80 -16.98 -30.39
C LEU A 60 10.21 -16.51 -29.99
N ASN A 61 10.69 -16.89 -28.80
CA ASN A 61 11.92 -16.39 -28.20
C ASN A 61 11.94 -14.85 -28.11
N ILE A 62 10.83 -14.28 -27.65
CA ILE A 62 10.67 -12.83 -27.43
C ILE A 62 10.18 -12.56 -26.01
N LYS A 63 10.45 -11.36 -25.50
CA LYS A 63 9.82 -10.86 -24.28
C LYS A 63 8.44 -10.29 -24.59
N PHE A 64 7.53 -10.38 -23.62
CA PHE A 64 6.23 -9.73 -23.68
C PHE A 64 6.38 -8.21 -23.75
N LEU A 65 5.52 -7.58 -24.53
CA LEU A 65 5.40 -6.14 -24.63
C LEU A 65 3.92 -5.81 -24.46
N ASP A 66 3.62 -5.05 -23.44
CA ASP A 66 2.29 -4.58 -23.16
C ASP A 66 1.96 -3.41 -24.08
N ARG A 67 1.23 -3.69 -25.16
CA ARG A 67 0.89 -2.66 -26.15
C ARG A 67 -0.13 -1.65 -25.66
N GLU A 68 -0.85 -1.95 -24.59
CA GLU A 68 -1.82 -1.02 -24.00
C GLU A 68 -1.14 -0.02 -23.07
N PHE A 69 0.06 -0.34 -22.58
CA PHE A 69 0.85 0.51 -21.68
C PHE A 69 2.35 0.42 -21.99
N ASP A 70 2.68 0.64 -23.27
CA ASP A 70 4.07 0.65 -23.75
C ASP A 70 4.74 1.96 -23.35
N LEU A 71 5.76 1.90 -22.49
CA LEU A 71 6.46 3.09 -22.02
C LEU A 71 7.20 3.81 -23.15
N SER A 72 7.54 3.11 -24.24
CA SER A 72 8.17 3.72 -25.41
C SER A 72 7.19 4.58 -26.22
N GLU A 73 5.89 4.41 -26.01
CA GLU A 73 4.84 5.25 -26.58
C GLU A 73 4.45 6.36 -25.59
N TYR A 74 5.12 7.52 -25.71
CA TYR A 74 4.96 8.69 -24.86
C TYR A 74 3.50 9.05 -24.51
N TYR A 75 2.60 9.01 -25.50
CA TYR A 75 1.19 9.43 -25.34
C TYR A 75 0.34 8.46 -24.52
N SER A 76 0.79 7.21 -24.37
CA SER A 76 0.00 6.14 -23.77
C SER A 76 0.20 6.04 -22.25
N CYS A 77 1.37 6.44 -21.75
CA CYS A 77 1.75 6.15 -20.35
C CYS A 77 2.36 7.33 -19.59
N LEU A 78 2.96 8.29 -20.30
CA LEU A 78 3.84 9.32 -19.73
C LEU A 78 3.43 10.75 -20.13
N TYR A 79 2.33 10.90 -20.89
CA TYR A 79 1.93 12.16 -21.51
C TYR A 79 1.79 13.29 -20.49
N ASN A 80 0.95 13.09 -19.48
CA ASN A 80 0.70 14.11 -18.46
C ASN A 80 1.90 14.28 -17.52
N PHE A 81 2.61 13.19 -17.24
CA PHE A 81 3.78 13.20 -16.34
C PHE A 81 4.91 14.06 -16.92
N CYS A 82 5.38 13.76 -18.12
CA CYS A 82 6.49 14.48 -18.75
C CYS A 82 6.15 15.92 -19.17
N LYS A 83 4.90 16.16 -19.57
CA LYS A 83 4.46 17.49 -20.03
C LYS A 83 4.40 18.51 -18.90
N VAL A 84 4.01 18.07 -17.70
CA VAL A 84 3.80 18.95 -16.54
C VAL A 84 5.08 19.08 -15.69
N THR A 85 5.85 18.00 -15.56
CA THR A 85 7.03 18.00 -14.67
C THR A 85 8.31 18.53 -15.34
N TYR A 86 8.29 18.83 -16.65
CA TYR A 86 9.48 19.14 -17.46
C TYR A 86 10.60 18.09 -17.33
N THR A 87 10.24 16.87 -16.92
CA THR A 87 11.17 15.78 -16.70
C THR A 87 11.48 15.12 -18.04
N SER A 88 12.73 15.16 -18.48
CA SER A 88 13.16 14.35 -19.61
C SER A 88 13.38 12.92 -19.13
N ILE A 89 12.39 12.06 -19.36
CA ILE A 89 12.63 10.60 -19.31
C ILE A 89 13.62 10.30 -20.43
N ASN A 90 14.81 9.86 -20.04
CA ASN A 90 15.93 9.77 -20.97
C ASN A 90 16.12 8.35 -21.52
N ASP A 91 15.58 7.33 -20.83
CA ASP A 91 15.73 5.94 -21.25
C ASP A 91 14.62 5.03 -20.68
N ILE A 92 14.34 3.96 -21.41
CA ILE A 92 13.41 2.90 -21.01
C ILE A 92 14.14 1.58 -21.13
N LYS A 93 14.22 0.84 -20.02
CA LYS A 93 14.94 -0.43 -19.96
C LYS A 93 14.07 -1.50 -19.35
N ARG A 94 14.29 -2.72 -19.80
CA ARG A 94 13.73 -3.91 -19.15
C ARG A 94 14.50 -4.22 -17.88
N ILE A 95 13.85 -4.87 -16.92
CA ILE A 95 14.46 -5.37 -15.67
C ILE A 95 15.79 -6.09 -15.94
N SER A 96 15.84 -6.98 -16.93
CA SER A 96 17.06 -7.74 -17.26
C SER A 96 18.26 -6.90 -17.73
N LYS A 97 18.07 -5.62 -18.07
CA LYS A 97 19.14 -4.68 -18.40
C LYS A 97 19.47 -3.74 -17.25
N LEU A 98 18.56 -3.57 -16.31
CA LEU A 98 18.70 -2.70 -15.15
C LEU A 98 19.43 -3.41 -14.00
N PHE A 99 19.12 -4.69 -13.82
CA PHE A 99 19.55 -5.47 -12.67
C PHE A 99 20.36 -6.68 -13.10
N LYS A 100 21.39 -7.02 -12.33
CA LYS A 100 22.28 -8.14 -12.61
C LYS A 100 21.67 -9.48 -12.17
N ASP A 101 20.99 -9.49 -11.04
CA ASP A 101 20.35 -10.67 -10.44
C ASP A 101 18.94 -10.32 -9.97
N ALA A 102 18.12 -9.80 -10.89
CA ALA A 102 16.75 -9.41 -10.57
C ALA A 102 15.96 -10.58 -9.98
N LYS A 103 15.26 -10.28 -8.89
CA LYS A 103 14.28 -11.17 -8.27
C LYS A 103 12.97 -10.40 -8.12
N PHE A 104 11.86 -11.08 -8.32
CA PHE A 104 10.57 -10.45 -8.01
C PHE A 104 10.42 -10.22 -6.50
N TYR A 105 10.64 -11.25 -5.70
CA TYR A 105 10.80 -11.19 -4.24
C TYR A 105 12.18 -11.72 -3.85
N ALA A 106 12.95 -10.96 -3.08
CA ALA A 106 14.27 -11.37 -2.61
C ALA A 106 14.17 -12.24 -1.35
N ASP A 107 13.51 -11.72 -0.31
CA ASP A 107 13.31 -12.37 0.99
C ASP A 107 11.86 -12.25 1.49
N GLY A 108 10.92 -11.91 0.60
CA GLY A 108 9.49 -11.83 0.87
C GLY A 108 8.96 -10.46 0.50
N VAL A 109 7.92 -10.02 1.20
CA VAL A 109 7.50 -8.62 1.18
C VAL A 109 7.49 -8.12 2.62
N SER A 110 8.01 -6.93 2.82
CA SER A 110 8.01 -6.27 4.10
C SER A 110 7.67 -4.80 3.94
N PRO A 111 7.20 -4.14 5.01
CA PRO A 111 7.10 -2.69 5.02
C PRO A 111 8.46 -2.10 4.63
N GLY A 112 9.54 -2.66 5.20
CA GLY A 112 10.97 -2.38 5.00
C GLY A 112 11.41 -2.15 3.57
N ASP A 113 10.79 -2.85 2.63
CA ASP A 113 11.18 -2.82 1.23
C ASP A 113 10.67 -1.57 0.53
N VAL A 114 9.55 -0.99 0.96
CA VAL A 114 8.92 0.14 0.28
C VAL A 114 9.77 1.40 0.43
N GLN A 115 10.30 1.89 -0.70
CA GLN A 115 10.97 3.19 -0.81
C GLN A 115 10.38 3.99 -1.97
N GLN A 116 9.91 5.21 -1.66
CA GLN A 116 9.35 6.11 -2.66
C GLN A 116 10.41 6.57 -3.68
N GLY A 117 10.01 6.57 -4.95
CA GLY A 117 10.81 7.14 -6.04
C GLY A 117 10.92 8.66 -5.92
N MET A 118 11.99 9.25 -6.46
CA MET A 118 12.26 10.69 -6.29
C MET A 118 11.31 11.63 -7.05
N LYS A 119 10.50 11.13 -7.99
CA LYS A 119 9.84 11.96 -9.00
C LYS A 119 8.33 11.78 -9.12
N ILE A 120 7.81 10.65 -8.66
CA ILE A 120 6.36 10.40 -8.63
C ILE A 120 5.91 10.72 -7.20
N ASP A 121 4.96 11.63 -7.09
CA ASP A 121 4.38 12.04 -5.81
C ASP A 121 3.19 11.15 -5.44
N ASP A 122 3.39 9.84 -5.39
CA ASP A 122 2.37 8.82 -5.10
C ASP A 122 2.50 8.27 -3.67
N CYS A 123 2.96 9.10 -2.73
CA CYS A 123 3.19 8.71 -1.34
C CYS A 123 1.96 8.04 -0.70
N CYS A 124 0.75 8.48 -1.07
CA CYS A 124 -0.51 7.88 -0.63
C CYS A 124 -0.63 6.41 -1.04
N PHE A 125 -0.29 6.08 -2.29
CA PHE A 125 -0.31 4.71 -2.80
C PHE A 125 0.75 3.85 -2.12
N LEU A 126 2.00 4.34 -2.04
CA LEU A 126 3.09 3.59 -1.42
C LEU A 126 2.88 3.35 0.08
N SER A 127 2.20 4.28 0.76
CA SER A 127 1.76 4.10 2.15
C SER A 127 0.74 2.98 2.28
N ALA A 128 -0.26 2.95 1.40
CA ALA A 128 -1.21 1.85 1.35
C ALA A 128 -0.54 0.50 1.06
N VAL A 129 0.45 0.46 0.15
CA VAL A 129 1.25 -0.73 -0.13
C VAL A 129 2.05 -1.16 1.10
N SER A 130 2.75 -0.24 1.77
CA SER A 130 3.52 -0.53 2.98
C SER A 130 2.64 -1.06 4.13
N THR A 131 1.39 -0.62 4.21
CA THR A 131 0.42 -1.18 5.16
C THR A 131 -0.02 -2.57 4.76
N CYS A 132 -0.22 -2.81 3.46
CA CYS A 132 -0.58 -4.12 2.96
C CYS A 132 0.54 -5.15 3.18
N THR A 133 1.81 -4.78 3.10
CA THR A 133 2.94 -5.70 3.40
C THR A 133 3.00 -6.11 4.87
N ASN A 134 2.41 -5.32 5.78
CA ASN A 134 2.29 -5.69 7.20
C ASN A 134 1.30 -6.86 7.42
N ILE A 135 0.43 -7.12 6.45
CA ILE A 135 -0.53 -8.24 6.47
C ILE A 135 -0.06 -9.33 5.52
N SER A 136 0.48 -10.41 6.08
CA SER A 136 1.01 -11.53 5.31
C SER A 136 0.01 -12.06 4.27
N GLY A 137 0.46 -12.21 3.02
CA GLY A 137 -0.33 -12.74 1.92
C GLY A 137 -1.09 -11.69 1.11
N VAL A 138 -1.27 -10.46 1.60
CA VAL A 138 -2.08 -9.46 0.88
C VAL A 138 -1.43 -9.06 -0.44
N ILE A 139 -0.13 -8.76 -0.46
CA ILE A 139 0.58 -8.40 -1.70
C ILE A 139 0.58 -9.57 -2.69
N GLU A 140 0.73 -10.80 -2.21
CA GLU A 140 0.69 -12.01 -3.04
C GLU A 140 -0.71 -12.26 -3.63
N THR A 141 -1.77 -11.80 -2.97
CA THR A 141 -3.13 -11.81 -3.56
C THR A 141 -3.34 -10.74 -4.63
N ILE A 142 -2.48 -9.72 -4.70
CA ILE A 142 -2.48 -8.67 -5.72
C ILE A 142 -1.57 -9.09 -6.88
N CYS A 143 -0.35 -9.57 -6.60
CA CYS A 143 0.64 -10.06 -7.56
C CYS A 143 0.44 -11.55 -7.82
N VAL A 144 -0.48 -11.89 -8.72
CA VAL A 144 -1.05 -13.25 -8.80
C VAL A 144 -0.23 -14.21 -9.67
N GLU A 145 0.33 -13.75 -10.77
CA GLU A 145 1.01 -14.63 -11.73
C GLU A 145 2.18 -13.89 -12.40
N ARG A 146 3.26 -14.61 -12.72
CA ARG A 146 4.41 -14.02 -13.41
C ARG A 146 5.26 -15.06 -14.13
N ASP A 147 5.86 -14.62 -15.24
CA ASP A 147 6.97 -15.30 -15.91
C ASP A 147 8.08 -14.27 -16.14
N GLU A 148 9.06 -14.27 -15.24
CA GLU A 148 10.16 -13.30 -15.20
C GLU A 148 11.12 -13.45 -16.40
N GLN A 149 11.17 -14.63 -17.03
CA GLN A 149 12.04 -14.88 -18.18
C GLN A 149 11.54 -14.15 -19.41
N VAL A 150 10.23 -14.19 -19.66
CA VAL A 150 9.60 -13.46 -20.77
C VAL A 150 9.09 -12.08 -20.37
N GLY A 151 9.09 -11.75 -19.07
CA GLY A 151 8.70 -10.45 -18.53
C GLY A 151 7.19 -10.21 -18.58
N VAL A 152 6.37 -11.19 -18.18
CA VAL A 152 4.92 -11.07 -18.03
C VAL A 152 4.58 -11.07 -16.55
N TYR A 153 3.81 -10.08 -16.09
CA TYR A 153 3.37 -9.98 -14.70
C TYR A 153 1.86 -9.69 -14.68
N GLY A 154 1.13 -10.42 -13.85
CA GLY A 154 -0.32 -10.32 -13.74
C GLY A 154 -0.74 -9.89 -12.34
N PHE A 155 -1.61 -8.89 -12.30
CA PHE A 155 -2.06 -8.25 -11.09
C PHE A 155 -3.59 -8.20 -10.98
N ILE A 156 -4.08 -8.02 -9.76
CA ILE A 156 -5.49 -7.81 -9.46
C ILE A 156 -5.65 -6.63 -8.52
N PHE A 157 -6.41 -5.64 -8.99
CA PHE A 157 -6.83 -4.49 -8.20
C PHE A 157 -8.36 -4.46 -8.09
N PHE A 158 -8.88 -3.81 -7.08
CA PHE A 158 -10.29 -3.45 -7.00
C PHE A 158 -10.44 -2.06 -7.58
N LYS A 159 -11.34 -1.86 -8.53
CA LYS A 159 -11.58 -0.53 -9.13
C LYS A 159 -13.04 -0.40 -9.49
N ASP A 160 -13.62 0.77 -9.20
CA ASP A 160 -15.01 1.10 -9.51
C ASP A 160 -16.04 0.04 -9.06
N GLY A 161 -15.75 -0.63 -7.93
CA GLY A 161 -16.65 -1.60 -7.31
C GLY A 161 -16.49 -3.06 -7.76
N ASP A 162 -15.53 -3.38 -8.63
CA ASP A 162 -15.22 -4.77 -9.00
C ASP A 162 -13.72 -5.06 -9.06
N TRP A 163 -13.37 -6.34 -9.07
CA TRP A 163 -11.99 -6.75 -9.30
C TRP A 163 -11.64 -6.60 -10.78
N VAL A 164 -10.50 -6.00 -11.06
CA VAL A 164 -9.91 -5.81 -12.38
C VAL A 164 -8.63 -6.63 -12.45
N SER A 165 -8.55 -7.51 -13.44
CA SER A 165 -7.36 -8.31 -13.74
C SER A 165 -6.62 -7.70 -14.92
N THR A 166 -5.31 -7.52 -14.75
CA THR A 166 -4.48 -6.80 -15.71
C THR A 166 -3.08 -7.39 -15.73
N ILE A 167 -2.38 -7.19 -16.85
CA ILE A 167 -1.01 -7.64 -17.06
C ILE A 167 -0.16 -6.48 -17.54
N VAL A 168 1.13 -6.55 -17.22
CA VAL A 168 2.12 -5.59 -17.66
C VAL A 168 3.45 -6.29 -17.99
N ASP A 169 4.27 -5.62 -18.80
CA ASP A 169 5.63 -6.06 -19.08
C ASP A 169 6.70 -5.50 -18.10
N ASP A 170 7.93 -5.99 -18.24
CA ASP A 170 9.08 -5.62 -17.41
C ASP A 170 9.82 -4.33 -17.79
N GLN A 171 9.24 -3.45 -18.62
CA GLN A 171 9.86 -2.15 -18.92
C GLN A 171 9.70 -1.18 -17.74
N LEU A 172 10.78 -0.50 -17.36
CA LEU A 172 10.79 0.62 -16.43
C LEU A 172 11.50 1.80 -17.08
N PHE A 173 11.12 3.01 -16.70
CA PHE A 173 11.76 4.22 -17.18
C PHE A 173 12.81 4.75 -16.19
N ILE A 174 13.85 5.33 -16.75
CA ILE A 174 15.00 5.85 -16.03
C ILE A 174 15.01 7.35 -16.15
N TRP A 175 15.22 7.99 -15.01
CA TRP A 175 15.54 9.40 -14.97
C TRP A 175 17.05 9.57 -14.83
N THR A 176 17.61 10.46 -15.64
CA THR A 176 19.02 10.87 -15.51
C THR A 176 19.07 12.32 -15.10
N ASP A 177 19.69 12.57 -13.94
CA ASP A 177 20.15 13.89 -13.57
C ASP A 177 21.32 14.25 -14.48
N VAL A 178 21.11 15.18 -15.40
CA VAL A 178 22.18 15.60 -16.33
C VAL A 178 23.23 16.44 -15.60
N GLU A 179 22.85 17.18 -14.56
CA GLU A 179 23.75 18.05 -13.80
C GLU A 179 24.66 17.22 -12.89
N ASN A 180 24.08 16.23 -12.21
CA ASN A 180 24.82 15.34 -11.31
C ASN A 180 25.33 14.06 -11.97
N ASN A 181 25.00 13.83 -13.25
CA ASN A 181 25.32 12.64 -14.03
C ASN A 181 24.93 11.32 -13.31
N THR A 182 23.80 11.34 -12.60
CA THR A 182 23.24 10.19 -11.90
C THR A 182 22.03 9.66 -12.66
N SER A 183 21.81 8.35 -12.63
CA SER A 183 20.61 7.74 -13.22
C SER A 183 19.93 6.85 -12.19
N THR A 184 18.63 7.04 -12.02
CA THR A 184 17.81 6.24 -11.12
C THR A 184 16.55 5.77 -11.82
N ILE A 185 16.03 4.65 -11.34
CA ILE A 185 14.67 4.23 -11.69
C ILE A 185 13.73 5.31 -11.14
N SER A 186 12.81 5.77 -11.98
CA SER A 186 11.88 6.84 -11.60
C SER A 186 10.73 6.35 -10.74
N ALA A 187 10.35 5.08 -10.92
CA ALA A 187 9.40 4.34 -10.11
C ALA A 187 9.91 4.10 -8.68
N ALA A 188 9.01 3.74 -7.77
CA ALA A 188 9.36 3.22 -6.45
C ALA A 188 10.33 2.04 -6.53
N SER A 189 11.18 1.89 -5.51
CA SER A 189 12.22 0.86 -5.45
C SER A 189 12.18 0.09 -4.14
N CYS A 190 12.65 -1.14 -4.19
CA CYS A 190 12.83 -1.94 -2.99
C CYS A 190 14.13 -1.57 -2.27
N LYS A 191 14.20 -1.84 -0.95
CA LYS A 191 15.45 -1.71 -0.17
C LYS A 191 16.57 -2.62 -0.71
N ASP A 192 16.25 -3.85 -1.13
CA ASP A 192 17.18 -4.66 -1.94
C ASP A 192 17.18 -4.11 -3.37
N PRO A 193 18.34 -3.65 -3.88
CA PRO A 193 18.42 -3.06 -5.21
C PRO A 193 18.16 -4.05 -6.35
N ASN A 194 18.02 -5.35 -6.10
CA ASN A 194 17.66 -6.35 -7.11
C ASN A 194 16.21 -6.83 -7.01
N GLU A 195 15.44 -6.32 -6.05
CA GLU A 195 14.04 -6.68 -5.88
C GLU A 195 13.14 -5.76 -6.73
N THR A 196 12.14 -6.36 -7.38
CA THR A 196 11.43 -5.71 -8.50
C THR A 196 9.90 -5.73 -8.41
N TRP A 197 9.31 -6.31 -7.36
CA TRP A 197 7.86 -6.36 -7.22
C TRP A 197 7.25 -4.96 -7.09
N LEU A 198 7.87 -4.05 -6.34
CA LEU A 198 7.34 -2.71 -6.07
C LEU A 198 7.28 -1.82 -7.32
N PRO A 199 8.37 -1.65 -8.11
CA PRO A 199 8.29 -0.84 -9.34
C PRO A 199 7.30 -1.40 -10.36
N LEU A 200 7.14 -2.72 -10.43
CA LEU A 200 6.14 -3.35 -11.31
C LEU A 200 4.71 -3.16 -10.81
N LEU A 201 4.51 -3.21 -9.48
CA LEU A 201 3.22 -2.95 -8.86
C LEU A 201 2.78 -1.49 -9.08
N GLU A 202 3.69 -0.54 -8.89
CA GLU A 202 3.44 0.89 -9.15
C GLU A 202 3.14 1.14 -10.63
N LYS A 203 3.88 0.50 -11.55
CA LYS A 203 3.60 0.56 -12.99
C LYS A 203 2.20 0.09 -13.34
N GLU A 204 1.80 -1.04 -12.79
CA GLU A 204 0.45 -1.57 -13.03
C GLU A 204 -0.61 -0.65 -12.41
N TYR A 205 -0.35 -0.08 -11.23
CA TYR A 205 -1.25 0.90 -10.63
C TYR A 205 -1.42 2.15 -11.52
N ALA A 206 -0.32 2.66 -12.08
CA ALA A 206 -0.35 3.73 -13.07
C ALA A 206 -1.16 3.31 -14.32
N LYS A 207 -1.00 2.08 -14.81
CA LYS A 207 -1.75 1.56 -15.97
C LYS A 207 -3.25 1.56 -15.72
N ILE A 208 -3.72 1.02 -14.60
CA ILE A 208 -5.16 0.97 -14.32
C ILE A 208 -5.75 2.37 -14.14
N HIS A 209 -4.95 3.36 -13.74
CA HIS A 209 -5.33 4.76 -13.60
C HIS A 209 -5.09 5.61 -14.85
N GLY A 210 -4.41 5.07 -15.85
CA GLY A 210 -4.25 5.62 -17.20
C GLY A 210 -2.90 6.26 -17.48
N ASP A 211 -2.20 6.77 -16.46
CA ASP A 211 -0.81 7.24 -16.56
C ASP A 211 -0.17 7.40 -15.17
N TYR A 212 1.15 7.61 -15.13
CA TYR A 212 1.89 7.84 -13.88
C TYR A 212 1.53 9.16 -13.18
N LYS A 213 1.00 10.15 -13.89
CA LYS A 213 0.59 11.43 -13.29
C LYS A 213 -0.72 11.29 -12.52
N SER A 214 -1.57 10.34 -12.93
CA SER A 214 -2.90 10.10 -12.38
C SER A 214 -2.85 9.42 -11.01
N ILE A 215 -1.70 8.87 -10.64
CA ILE A 215 -1.45 8.31 -9.31
C ILE A 215 -0.70 9.28 -8.39
N GLU A 216 -0.36 10.48 -8.85
CA GLU A 216 0.21 11.51 -7.98
C GLU A 216 -0.86 12.13 -7.07
N GLY A 217 -0.55 12.26 -5.79
CA GLY A 217 -1.45 12.69 -4.73
C GLY A 217 -2.51 11.65 -4.41
N GLY A 218 -3.74 12.12 -4.19
CA GLY A 218 -4.86 11.29 -3.79
C GLY A 218 -4.98 11.14 -2.28
N THR A 219 -5.68 10.09 -1.85
CA THR A 219 -5.85 9.77 -0.43
C THR A 219 -5.48 8.32 -0.22
N ILE A 220 -4.84 8.01 0.90
CA ILE A 220 -4.46 6.64 1.23
C ILE A 220 -5.68 5.70 1.29
N SER A 221 -6.82 6.18 1.77
CA SER A 221 -8.05 5.41 1.92
C SER A 221 -8.53 4.81 0.58
N HIS A 222 -8.51 5.59 -0.50
CA HIS A 222 -8.78 5.10 -1.86
C HIS A 222 -7.75 4.06 -2.32
N ALA A 223 -6.44 4.27 -2.09
CA ALA A 223 -5.42 3.31 -2.49
C ALA A 223 -5.56 1.96 -1.74
N LEU A 224 -5.90 2.00 -0.45
CA LEU A 224 -6.22 0.79 0.32
C LEU A 224 -7.45 0.06 -0.23
N GLU A 225 -8.48 0.80 -0.62
CA GLU A 225 -9.67 0.21 -1.24
C GLU A 225 -9.31 -0.45 -2.58
N ASP A 226 -8.45 0.18 -3.38
CA ASP A 226 -7.99 -0.39 -4.64
C ASP A 226 -7.14 -1.67 -4.45
N LEU A 227 -6.31 -1.73 -3.40
CA LEU A 227 -5.47 -2.89 -3.10
C LEU A 227 -6.26 -4.05 -2.48
N THR A 228 -7.26 -3.75 -1.65
CA THR A 228 -7.90 -4.75 -0.77
C THR A 228 -9.36 -5.04 -1.11
N GLY A 229 -10.04 -4.15 -1.83
CA GLY A 229 -11.49 -4.18 -2.05
C GLY A 229 -12.32 -4.00 -0.77
N SER A 230 -11.69 -3.55 0.31
CA SER A 230 -12.31 -3.26 1.61
C SER A 230 -13.06 -1.92 1.59
N VAL A 231 -13.41 -1.41 2.77
CA VAL A 231 -13.98 -0.07 2.94
C VAL A 231 -13.10 0.64 3.97
N SER A 232 -12.67 1.84 3.64
CA SER A 232 -11.87 2.68 4.52
C SER A 232 -12.77 3.57 5.38
N THR A 233 -12.26 4.02 6.53
CA THR A 233 -12.94 4.99 7.39
C THR A 233 -11.91 5.93 7.96
N ASP A 234 -12.11 7.21 7.70
CA ASP A 234 -11.17 8.25 8.11
C ASP A 234 -11.68 8.88 9.41
N TYR A 235 -10.75 9.09 10.35
CA TYR A 235 -11.02 9.73 11.63
C TYR A 235 -10.21 11.02 11.73
N ALA A 236 -10.89 12.16 11.85
CA ALA A 236 -10.24 13.39 12.27
C ALA A 236 -9.86 13.27 13.74
N THR A 237 -8.58 13.47 14.07
CA THR A 237 -8.08 13.33 15.45
C THR A 237 -8.82 14.25 16.43
N SER A 238 -9.21 15.44 15.96
CA SER A 238 -10.00 16.43 16.69
C SER A 238 -11.46 16.02 16.95
N GLU A 239 -11.98 15.02 16.24
CA GLU A 239 -13.36 14.53 16.36
C GLU A 239 -13.48 13.22 17.17
N ILE A 240 -12.37 12.70 17.70
CA ILE A 240 -12.36 11.49 18.52
C ILE A 240 -12.98 11.79 19.89
N LEU A 241 -14.17 11.23 20.13
CA LEU A 241 -14.88 11.39 21.40
C LEU A 241 -14.36 10.51 22.53
N ASP A 242 -13.80 9.34 22.20
CA ASP A 242 -13.36 8.32 23.14
C ASP A 242 -12.07 7.65 22.66
N THR A 243 -10.94 8.19 23.12
CA THR A 243 -9.59 7.73 22.77
C THR A 243 -9.29 6.34 23.33
N ASP A 244 -9.89 5.96 24.46
CA ASP A 244 -9.72 4.62 25.04
C ASP A 244 -10.44 3.55 24.22
N ARG A 245 -11.62 3.87 23.70
CA ARG A 245 -12.34 2.98 22.78
C ARG A 245 -11.57 2.84 21.48
N LEU A 246 -11.10 3.94 20.90
CA LEU A 246 -10.29 3.93 19.68
C LEU A 246 -9.04 3.06 19.88
N TRP A 247 -8.35 3.23 21.00
CA TRP A 247 -7.21 2.40 21.37
C TRP A 247 -7.55 0.90 21.39
N LYS A 248 -8.58 0.54 22.16
CA LYS A 248 -8.94 -0.87 22.41
C LYS A 248 -9.55 -1.57 21.19
N LYS A 249 -10.29 -0.84 20.36
CA LYS A 249 -11.00 -1.43 19.21
C LYS A 249 -10.18 -1.39 17.94
N ASP A 250 -9.47 -0.31 17.70
CA ASP A 250 -8.83 -0.05 16.42
C ASP A 250 -7.32 -0.26 16.54
N PHE A 251 -6.63 0.48 17.42
CA PHE A 251 -5.16 0.40 17.53
C PHE A 251 -4.65 -0.97 17.95
N LEU A 252 -5.19 -1.59 19.00
CA LEU A 252 -4.78 -2.95 19.39
C LEU A 252 -5.10 -4.03 18.34
N ASN A 253 -5.82 -3.68 17.27
CA ASN A 253 -6.09 -4.55 16.12
C ASN A 253 -5.45 -4.02 14.82
N VAL A 254 -4.45 -3.14 14.92
CA VAL A 254 -3.85 -2.39 13.80
C VAL A 254 -3.25 -3.26 12.70
N ASN A 255 -2.87 -4.52 13.01
CA ASN A 255 -2.46 -5.56 12.05
C ASN A 255 -3.55 -5.92 11.00
N ARG A 256 -4.59 -5.10 10.87
CA ARG A 256 -5.69 -5.27 9.93
C ARG A 256 -5.97 -4.06 9.04
N SER A 257 -5.76 -2.79 9.45
CA SER A 257 -6.23 -1.65 8.60
C SER A 257 -5.78 -0.20 8.95
N LEU A 258 -4.97 0.12 9.97
CA LEU A 258 -4.81 1.55 10.36
C LEU A 258 -3.65 2.27 9.70
N LEU A 259 -3.93 3.52 9.31
CA LEU A 259 -3.00 4.47 8.73
C LEU A 259 -3.17 5.82 9.44
N ALA A 260 -2.07 6.56 9.57
CA ALA A 260 -2.07 7.88 10.18
C ALA A 260 -1.57 8.91 9.17
N GLU A 261 -2.37 9.95 8.95
CA GLU A 261 -1.94 11.18 8.29
C GLU A 261 -1.84 12.26 9.37
N PRO A 262 -0.65 12.82 9.64
CA PRO A 262 -0.51 13.90 10.59
C PRO A 262 -1.16 15.17 10.02
N ASP A 263 -2.03 15.81 10.80
CA ASP A 263 -2.62 17.11 10.47
C ASP A 263 -1.80 18.26 11.11
N LEU A 264 -1.77 19.37 10.37
CA LEU A 264 -1.06 20.64 10.54
C LEU A 264 -0.58 21.01 11.95
N GLU A 265 0.62 20.56 12.32
CA GLU A 265 1.56 21.38 13.10
C GLU A 265 2.97 20.77 12.96
N LYS A 266 3.86 21.51 12.30
CA LYS A 266 5.25 21.13 12.06
C LYS A 266 5.99 20.89 13.38
N THR A 267 5.94 19.67 13.91
CA THR A 267 7.02 19.19 14.78
C THR A 267 8.23 19.03 13.87
N LYS A 268 9.42 19.46 14.31
CA LYS A 268 10.61 19.63 13.44
C LYS A 268 11.11 18.34 12.76
N GLU A 269 10.45 17.20 12.99
CA GLU A 269 10.96 15.85 12.77
C GLU A 269 9.97 14.94 12.02
N LEU A 270 8.66 15.22 12.07
CA LEU A 270 7.67 14.57 11.20
C LEU A 270 7.46 15.40 9.93
N LEU A 271 7.32 14.72 8.81
CA LEU A 271 7.15 15.34 7.51
C LEU A 271 5.71 15.80 7.34
N ASP A 272 5.60 17.06 6.97
CA ASP A 272 4.35 17.72 6.62
C ASP A 272 3.77 17.10 5.34
N GLU A 273 2.44 16.98 5.28
CA GLU A 273 1.70 16.41 4.14
C GLU A 273 2.19 15.01 3.70
N HIS A 274 2.69 14.20 4.65
CA HIS A 274 3.18 12.84 4.38
C HIS A 274 2.39 11.78 5.14
N ALA A 275 2.10 10.69 4.44
CA ALA A 275 1.37 9.55 4.97
C ALA A 275 2.28 8.66 5.82
N TYR A 276 1.79 8.13 6.95
CA TYR A 276 2.56 7.21 7.80
C TYR A 276 1.78 5.92 8.07
N SER A 277 2.50 4.79 8.06
CA SER A 277 1.88 3.49 8.36
C SER A 277 2.00 3.12 9.83
N ILE A 278 0.88 2.87 10.51
CA ILE A 278 0.91 2.29 11.85
C ILE A 278 1.07 0.78 11.67
N LEU A 279 2.22 0.26 12.11
CA LEU A 279 2.58 -1.15 11.97
C LEU A 279 2.13 -1.99 13.17
N ASP A 280 2.18 -1.41 14.36
CA ASP A 280 1.80 -2.09 15.61
C ASP A 280 1.36 -1.09 16.67
N ALA A 281 0.60 -1.55 17.65
CA ALA A 281 0.19 -0.76 18.80
C ALA A 281 0.18 -1.63 20.05
N THR A 282 0.85 -1.15 21.10
CA THR A 282 1.07 -1.92 22.31
C THR A 282 1.06 -1.03 23.54
N GLU A 283 0.85 -1.63 24.70
CA GLU A 283 0.89 -0.94 25.98
C GLU A 283 2.05 -1.50 26.81
N TYR A 284 3.00 -0.64 27.16
CA TYR A 284 4.17 -1.00 27.96
C TYR A 284 4.19 -0.16 29.23
N GLN A 285 4.10 -0.82 30.38
CA GLN A 285 4.09 -0.18 31.72
C GLN A 285 3.04 0.93 31.88
N GLY A 286 1.87 0.79 31.24
CA GLY A 286 0.78 1.78 31.27
C GLY A 286 0.91 2.89 30.23
N THR A 287 1.96 2.87 29.41
CA THR A 287 2.17 3.79 28.30
C THR A 287 1.71 3.16 26.99
N LYS A 288 0.82 3.85 26.27
CA LYS A 288 0.35 3.46 24.93
C LYS A 288 1.40 3.88 23.90
N LEU A 289 1.91 2.91 23.15
CA LEU A 289 2.95 3.10 22.15
C LEU A 289 2.46 2.62 20.79
N VAL A 290 2.72 3.41 19.77
CA VAL A 290 2.45 3.05 18.38
C VAL A 290 3.76 2.93 17.62
N LYS A 291 3.89 1.86 16.85
CA LYS A 291 5.00 1.65 15.92
C LYS A 291 4.59 2.22 14.57
N ILE A 292 5.30 3.24 14.12
CA ILE A 292 4.99 4.03 12.93
C ILE A 292 6.11 3.84 11.90
N ARG A 293 5.76 3.88 10.61
CA ARG A 293 6.71 3.82 9.49
C ARG A 293 6.56 5.01 8.55
N ASN A 294 7.68 5.64 8.24
CA ASN A 294 7.91 6.56 7.13
C ASN A 294 8.32 5.78 5.87
N GLN A 295 7.62 5.94 4.74
CA GLN A 295 7.89 5.15 3.52
C GLN A 295 9.05 5.70 2.68
N TRP A 296 9.66 6.82 3.08
CA TRP A 296 10.98 7.20 2.55
C TRP A 296 12.10 6.31 3.09
N GLY A 297 11.81 5.47 4.10
CA GLY A 297 12.78 4.57 4.72
C GLY A 297 13.91 5.30 5.45
N LYS A 298 13.70 6.57 5.75
CA LYS A 298 14.62 7.48 6.43
C LYS A 298 13.82 8.61 7.08
N THR A 299 14.44 9.38 7.98
CA THR A 299 13.79 10.50 8.71
C THR A 299 12.73 9.98 9.67
N GLU A 300 13.13 9.90 10.93
CA GLU A 300 12.36 9.30 12.02
C GLU A 300 12.11 10.32 13.11
N TRP A 301 11.09 10.04 13.93
CA TRP A 301 10.83 10.77 15.17
C TRP A 301 12.08 10.79 16.07
N ALA A 302 12.40 11.94 16.67
CA ALA A 302 13.56 12.08 17.56
C ALA A 302 13.19 12.31 19.03
N GLY A 303 11.91 12.20 19.38
CA GLY A 303 11.41 12.37 20.74
C GLY A 303 11.48 11.10 21.58
N ASP A 304 10.59 11.02 22.58
CA ASP A 304 10.49 9.85 23.45
C ASP A 304 10.22 8.57 22.63
N TRP A 305 10.90 7.48 22.96
CA TRP A 305 10.84 6.20 22.25
C TRP A 305 11.35 6.20 20.79
N SER A 306 11.95 7.30 20.33
CA SER A 306 12.80 7.30 19.14
C SER A 306 14.02 6.38 19.29
N ASP A 307 14.70 6.08 18.18
CA ASP A 307 15.94 5.31 18.16
C ASP A 307 17.04 5.87 19.04
N GLY A 308 17.09 7.19 19.23
CA GLY A 308 18.05 7.87 20.11
C GLY A 308 17.60 8.02 21.56
N SER A 309 16.39 7.54 21.92
CA SER A 309 15.79 7.81 23.23
C SER A 309 16.50 7.08 24.37
N GLU A 310 16.75 7.80 25.47
CA GLU A 310 17.29 7.21 26.71
C GLU A 310 16.28 6.31 27.44
N LEU A 311 15.01 6.27 26.99
CA LEU A 311 13.96 5.42 27.56
C LEU A 311 14.12 3.94 27.22
N TRP A 312 14.98 3.62 26.23
CA TRP A 312 15.25 2.23 25.86
C TRP A 312 16.04 1.50 26.94
N THR A 313 15.53 0.34 27.33
CA THR A 313 16.17 -0.60 28.25
C THR A 313 16.24 -1.97 27.59
N SER A 314 17.10 -2.86 28.06
CA SER A 314 17.15 -4.24 27.56
C SER A 314 15.81 -4.97 27.69
N GLU A 315 15.02 -4.63 28.71
CA GLU A 315 13.68 -5.18 28.93
C GLU A 315 12.68 -4.62 27.91
N SER A 316 12.64 -3.30 27.71
CA SER A 316 11.70 -2.68 26.77
C SER A 316 12.02 -3.03 25.32
N MET A 317 13.29 -3.15 24.94
CA MET A 317 13.68 -3.61 23.60
C MET A 317 13.19 -5.04 23.31
N ALA A 318 13.34 -5.95 24.29
CA ALA A 318 12.88 -7.32 24.14
C ALA A 318 11.34 -7.41 24.12
N ALA A 319 10.66 -6.60 24.94
CA ALA A 319 9.20 -6.58 25.02
C ALA A 319 8.54 -5.98 23.75
N LEU A 320 9.14 -4.95 23.18
CA LEU A 320 8.62 -4.20 22.04
C LEU A 320 9.16 -4.70 20.69
N ASN A 321 10.09 -5.66 20.70
CA ASN A 321 10.76 -6.18 19.51
C ASN A 321 11.27 -5.06 18.58
N HIS A 322 11.85 -4.03 19.19
CA HIS A 322 12.38 -2.87 18.47
C HIS A 322 13.80 -3.15 17.95
N ARG A 323 14.15 -2.57 16.81
CA ARG A 323 15.50 -2.65 16.22
C ARG A 323 15.91 -1.25 15.82
N PHE A 324 17.10 -0.84 16.26
CA PHE A 324 17.65 0.46 15.90
C PHE A 324 18.17 0.46 14.45
N GLY A 325 17.99 1.57 13.77
CA GLY A 325 18.52 1.90 12.45
C GLY A 325 17.65 2.92 11.74
N ASP A 326 18.24 3.72 10.85
CA ASP A 326 17.50 4.61 9.96
C ASP A 326 16.82 3.77 8.86
N ASP A 327 15.66 3.22 9.19
CA ASP A 327 14.82 2.39 8.31
C ASP A 327 13.39 2.93 8.16
N GLY A 328 13.14 4.10 8.74
CA GLY A 328 11.88 4.81 8.76
C GLY A 328 10.93 4.32 9.84
N ILE A 329 11.30 3.35 10.67
CA ILE A 329 10.41 2.74 11.68
C ILE A 329 10.78 3.24 13.09
N PHE A 330 9.83 3.90 13.76
CA PHE A 330 10.01 4.40 15.11
C PHE A 330 8.79 4.13 15.98
N LEU A 331 8.96 4.23 17.30
CA LEU A 331 7.83 4.26 18.22
C LEU A 331 7.56 5.69 18.68
N ASP A 332 6.28 5.99 18.87
CA ASP A 332 5.81 7.24 19.45
C ASP A 332 4.67 6.99 20.45
N LEU A 333 4.42 7.99 21.29
CA LEU A 333 3.30 8.06 22.22
C LEU A 333 2.02 8.42 21.44
N LEU A 334 0.89 7.79 21.81
CA LEU A 334 -0.43 8.16 21.30
C LEU A 334 -1.16 9.14 22.22
#